data_AF-A0A3D4M8G9-F1
#
_entry.id   AF-A0A3D4M8G9-F1
#
_cell.length_a   1.000
_cell.length_b   1.000
_cell.length_c   1.000
_cell.angle_alpha   90.00
_cell.angle_beta   90.00
_cell.angle_gamma   90.00
#
_symmetry.space_group_name_H-M   'P 1'
#
loop_
_entity.id
_entity.type
_entity.pdbx_description
1 polymer ?
#
loop_
_entity_poly.entity_id
_entity_poly.type
_entity_poly.pdbx_seq_one_letter_code
_entity_poly.pdbx_strand_id
1 'polypeptide(L)'
;MEVIEVKDFSSEQQFLQVPFEIYRNDPNWVCPPHAEIRSLFDPMKNPAWERGEAKRWILLMDGKLVGRIAAFFQVHPNRKEAGIGFFECMDDKAAATVLFQTAIDWLQEKGFEEIDGPINFGHRDSYWGLLVDGFQVPSFQDNYHPPYYKRLFEDFGFEPAYEQVTARMTRVDFNATRLAPIAKRIMANKAYAFRPFLMEDTKKMAYDFVEIYNKAWVHLEHFVPVELENMEKIIREMKPLVIPDLISFAYVEDKPAGFYVSIRDINPLIRSFKGRFGWWQKLVLLGRLKTRKPRKLRSIVFGVIPAHQNKGLETGMIWRFYEAIQRYPSIEEVELSWVGDFNPRMLALLEGIGAKPWKKHITYRLKIKPKTGI
;
A
#
# COMPACT_ATOMS: atom_id res chain seq x y z
N MET A 1 5.50 5.18 -33.00
CA MET A 1 5.82 4.97 -31.57
C MET A 1 6.79 3.81 -31.48
N GLU A 2 7.74 3.87 -30.57
CA GLU A 2 8.77 2.84 -30.39
C GLU A 2 8.68 2.27 -28.96
N VAL A 3 8.60 0.95 -28.85
CA VAL A 3 8.56 0.24 -27.57
C VAL A 3 9.96 -0.28 -27.25
N ILE A 4 10.50 0.10 -26.09
CA ILE A 4 11.83 -0.32 -25.63
C ILE A 4 11.67 -1.17 -24.37
N GLU A 5 12.14 -2.40 -24.39
CA GLU A 5 12.22 -3.26 -23.20
C GLU A 5 13.38 -2.79 -22.30
N VAL A 6 13.13 -2.71 -20.99
CA VAL A 6 14.13 -2.26 -20.01
C VAL A 6 15.07 -3.42 -19.66
N LYS A 7 16.28 -3.39 -20.24
CA LYS A 7 17.28 -4.45 -20.10
C LYS A 7 18.61 -4.00 -19.52
N ASP A 8 18.83 -2.70 -19.45
CA ASP A 8 20.10 -2.10 -19.06
C ASP A 8 19.90 -0.87 -18.17
N PHE A 9 21.01 -0.30 -17.72
CA PHE A 9 20.99 0.88 -16.87
C PHE A 9 20.36 2.10 -17.56
N SER A 10 20.57 2.28 -18.86
CA SER A 10 20.09 3.44 -19.62
C SER A 10 18.56 3.43 -19.74
N SER A 11 18.02 2.31 -20.22
CA SER A 11 16.58 2.05 -20.28
C SER A 11 15.95 2.09 -18.88
N GLU A 12 16.63 1.61 -17.84
CA GLU A 12 16.10 1.74 -16.48
C GLU A 12 15.98 3.21 -16.02
N GLN A 13 16.98 4.06 -16.32
CA GLN A 13 16.86 5.48 -15.99
C GLN A 13 15.70 6.13 -16.73
N GLN A 14 15.50 5.80 -18.02
CA GLN A 14 14.37 6.29 -18.79
C GLN A 14 13.03 5.84 -18.18
N PHE A 15 12.92 4.58 -17.74
CA PHE A 15 11.73 4.05 -17.06
C PHE A 15 11.41 4.83 -15.78
N LEU A 16 12.43 5.21 -15.01
CA LEU A 16 12.28 6.03 -13.81
C LEU A 16 11.99 7.52 -14.14
N GLN A 17 12.35 7.98 -15.33
CA GLN A 17 12.14 9.36 -15.79
C GLN A 17 10.72 9.61 -16.30
N VAL A 18 10.05 8.62 -16.91
CA VAL A 18 8.70 8.81 -17.50
C VAL A 18 7.70 9.52 -16.56
N PRO A 19 7.57 9.16 -15.27
CA PRO A 19 6.66 9.88 -14.37
C PRO A 19 6.94 11.38 -14.26
N PHE A 20 8.21 11.79 -14.30
CA PHE A 20 8.55 13.22 -14.23
C PHE A 20 8.04 13.99 -15.45
N GLU A 21 7.85 13.33 -16.59
CA GLU A 21 7.23 13.92 -17.77
C GLU A 21 5.71 14.03 -17.58
N ILE A 22 5.06 12.98 -17.09
CA ILE A 22 3.61 12.94 -16.89
C ILE A 22 3.15 13.90 -15.78
N TYR A 23 3.82 13.88 -14.62
CA TYR A 23 3.43 14.64 -13.43
C TYR A 23 4.14 15.98 -13.31
N ARG A 24 4.78 16.49 -14.38
CA ARG A 24 5.61 17.71 -14.35
C ARG A 24 4.90 18.90 -13.69
N ASN A 25 3.60 19.04 -13.94
CA ASN A 25 2.77 20.14 -13.46
C ASN A 25 1.80 19.73 -12.35
N ASP A 26 1.93 18.51 -11.80
CA ASP A 26 1.06 18.02 -10.75
C ASP A 26 1.66 18.34 -9.36
N PRO A 27 1.03 19.24 -8.57
CA PRO A 27 1.54 19.62 -7.26
C PRO A 27 1.30 18.56 -6.20
N ASN A 28 0.47 17.54 -6.44
CA ASN A 28 0.19 16.48 -5.49
C ASN A 28 1.19 15.34 -5.61
N TRP A 29 1.63 15.00 -6.82
CA TRP A 29 2.51 13.86 -7.05
C TRP A 29 3.82 13.94 -6.26
N VAL A 30 4.22 12.79 -5.70
CA VAL A 30 5.48 12.59 -4.98
C VAL A 30 6.17 11.39 -5.62
N CYS A 31 7.37 11.62 -6.19
CA CYS A 31 8.15 10.57 -6.81
C CYS A 31 8.57 9.51 -5.76
N PRO A 32 8.19 8.22 -5.96
CA PRO A 32 8.64 7.14 -5.09
C PRO A 32 10.16 6.99 -5.10
N PRO A 33 10.79 6.55 -4.00
CA PRO A 33 12.21 6.24 -3.98
C PRO A 33 12.61 5.26 -5.11
N HIS A 34 13.53 5.65 -5.98
CA HIS A 34 14.02 4.79 -7.06
C HIS A 34 14.65 3.50 -6.53
N ALA A 35 15.25 3.54 -5.33
CA ALA A 35 15.80 2.35 -4.68
C ALA A 35 14.71 1.32 -4.34
N GLU A 36 13.52 1.78 -3.95
CA GLU A 36 12.35 0.94 -3.69
C GLU A 36 11.85 0.32 -4.99
N ILE A 37 11.64 1.13 -6.03
CA ILE A 37 11.24 0.64 -7.36
C ILE A 37 12.22 -0.40 -7.89
N ARG A 38 13.54 -0.15 -7.81
CA ARG A 38 14.57 -1.11 -8.23
C ARG A 38 14.51 -2.40 -7.44
N SER A 39 14.31 -2.32 -6.12
CA SER A 39 14.26 -3.51 -5.27
C SER A 39 13.08 -4.42 -5.61
N LEU A 40 11.98 -3.85 -6.10
CA LEU A 40 10.83 -4.64 -6.53
C LEU A 40 11.19 -5.55 -7.70
N PHE A 41 12.01 -5.09 -8.66
CA PHE A 41 12.45 -5.84 -9.84
C PHE A 41 13.77 -6.61 -9.66
N ASP A 42 14.31 -6.69 -8.44
CA ASP A 42 15.57 -7.38 -8.16
C ASP A 42 15.31 -8.80 -7.61
N PRO A 43 15.64 -9.88 -8.37
CA PRO A 43 15.50 -11.28 -7.93
C PRO A 43 16.16 -11.60 -6.59
N MET A 44 17.23 -10.89 -6.24
CA MET A 44 17.95 -11.11 -4.99
C MET A 44 17.30 -10.41 -3.79
N LYS A 45 16.39 -9.48 -4.01
CA LYS A 45 15.75 -8.70 -2.94
C LYS A 45 14.27 -9.01 -2.77
N ASN A 46 13.60 -9.46 -3.83
CA ASN A 46 12.18 -9.70 -3.80
C ASN A 46 11.87 -11.19 -3.98
N PRO A 47 11.44 -11.90 -2.92
CA PRO A 47 11.25 -13.35 -2.95
C PRO A 47 10.16 -13.80 -3.92
N ALA A 48 9.28 -12.89 -4.35
CA ALA A 48 8.27 -13.22 -5.35
C ALA A 48 8.86 -13.63 -6.72
N TRP A 49 10.15 -13.36 -6.98
CA TRP A 49 10.85 -13.85 -8.17
C TRP A 49 11.23 -15.34 -8.11
N GLU A 50 11.11 -16.01 -6.95
CA GLU A 50 11.33 -17.45 -6.86
C GLU A 50 10.34 -18.25 -7.72
N ARG A 51 9.15 -17.69 -7.97
CA ARG A 51 8.09 -18.33 -8.74
C ARG A 51 7.39 -17.36 -9.70
N GLY A 52 8.09 -16.34 -10.17
CA GLY A 52 7.52 -15.29 -11.00
C GLY A 52 8.55 -14.65 -11.91
N GLU A 53 8.07 -13.91 -12.90
CA GLU A 53 8.91 -13.07 -13.76
C GLU A 53 8.24 -11.71 -13.95
N ALA A 54 9.04 -10.71 -14.31
CA ALA A 54 8.53 -9.43 -14.76
C ALA A 54 9.34 -8.85 -15.89
N LYS A 55 8.65 -8.05 -16.68
CA LYS A 55 9.23 -7.20 -17.71
C LYS A 55 8.71 -5.79 -17.59
N ARG A 56 9.49 -4.87 -18.12
CA ARG A 56 9.25 -3.43 -18.10
C ARG A 56 9.49 -2.89 -19.50
N TRP A 57 8.66 -1.96 -19.93
CA TRP A 57 8.79 -1.29 -21.21
C TRP A 57 8.57 0.20 -21.09
N ILE A 58 9.12 0.92 -22.05
CA ILE A 58 8.99 2.37 -22.23
C ILE A 58 8.47 2.60 -23.64
N LEU A 59 7.64 3.62 -23.79
CA LEU A 59 7.14 4.08 -25.07
C LEU A 59 7.77 5.42 -25.42
N LEU A 60 8.36 5.50 -26.62
CA LEU A 60 8.82 6.73 -27.23
C LEU A 60 7.89 7.16 -28.37
N MET A 61 7.68 8.47 -28.47
CA MET A 61 7.07 9.12 -29.64
C MET A 61 7.96 10.29 -30.05
N ASP A 62 8.50 10.25 -31.26
CA ASP A 62 9.45 11.24 -31.79
C ASP A 62 10.63 11.50 -30.83
N GLY A 63 11.18 10.41 -30.27
CA GLY A 63 12.30 10.45 -29.32
C GLY A 63 11.95 10.94 -27.91
N LYS A 64 10.68 11.25 -27.62
CA LYS A 64 10.21 11.69 -26.29
C LYS A 64 9.60 10.55 -25.50
N LEU A 65 9.87 10.52 -24.19
CA LEU A 65 9.26 9.58 -23.24
C LEU A 65 7.77 9.92 -23.08
N VAL A 66 6.90 9.04 -23.58
CA VAL A 66 5.44 9.25 -23.55
C VAL A 66 4.70 8.23 -22.69
N GLY A 67 5.37 7.15 -22.28
CA GLY A 67 4.79 6.23 -21.32
C GLY A 67 5.71 5.08 -20.92
N ARG A 68 5.26 4.30 -19.95
CA ARG A 68 5.92 3.09 -19.45
C ARG A 68 4.87 2.11 -18.93
N ILE A 69 5.24 0.85 -18.84
CA ILE A 69 4.43 -0.19 -18.21
C ILE A 69 5.33 -1.30 -17.69
N ALA A 70 4.95 -1.93 -16.59
CA ALA A 70 5.50 -3.20 -16.15
C ALA A 70 4.42 -4.27 -16.19
N ALA A 71 4.79 -5.48 -16.56
CA ALA A 71 3.95 -6.66 -16.49
C ALA A 71 4.67 -7.73 -15.68
N PHE A 72 3.92 -8.53 -14.95
CA PHE A 72 4.50 -9.53 -14.08
C PHE A 72 3.53 -10.66 -13.78
N PHE A 73 4.08 -11.79 -13.34
CA PHE A 73 3.27 -12.90 -12.84
C PHE A 73 3.95 -13.64 -11.69
N GLN A 74 3.14 -14.34 -10.91
CA GLN A 74 3.56 -15.26 -9.86
C GLN A 74 2.76 -16.56 -9.93
N VAL A 75 3.44 -17.69 -9.70
CA VAL A 75 2.85 -19.03 -9.70
C VAL A 75 2.97 -19.61 -8.29
N HIS A 76 1.83 -19.74 -7.61
CA HIS A 76 1.71 -20.43 -6.34
C HIS A 76 1.17 -21.86 -6.57
N PRO A 77 1.26 -22.77 -5.58
CA PRO A 77 0.81 -24.15 -5.76
C PRO A 77 -0.66 -24.29 -6.19
N ASN A 78 -1.51 -23.37 -5.75
CA ASN A 78 -2.96 -23.42 -5.96
C ASN A 78 -3.51 -22.26 -6.80
N ARG A 79 -2.67 -21.30 -7.20
CA ARG A 79 -3.14 -20.11 -7.94
C ARG A 79 -2.03 -19.51 -8.80
N LYS A 80 -2.44 -18.87 -9.90
CA LYS A 80 -1.57 -18.09 -10.78
C LYS A 80 -2.10 -16.66 -10.80
N GLU A 81 -1.22 -15.69 -10.62
CA GLU A 81 -1.58 -14.27 -10.60
C GLU A 81 -0.73 -13.54 -11.63
N ALA A 82 -1.37 -12.72 -12.47
CA ALA A 82 -0.69 -11.82 -13.39
C ALA A 82 -1.21 -10.40 -13.18
N GLY A 83 -0.29 -9.44 -13.32
CA GLY A 83 -0.57 -8.05 -13.08
C GLY A 83 0.16 -7.13 -14.03
N ILE A 84 -0.43 -5.97 -14.26
CA ILE A 84 0.25 -4.82 -14.84
C ILE A 84 0.32 -3.69 -13.83
N GLY A 85 1.46 -3.02 -13.81
CA GLY A 85 1.78 -1.98 -12.84
C GLY A 85 2.72 -0.96 -13.42
N PHE A 86 3.08 0.04 -12.61
CA PHE A 86 3.94 1.15 -13.03
C PHE A 86 3.51 1.80 -14.34
N PHE A 87 2.24 1.68 -14.72
CA PHE A 87 1.71 2.25 -15.94
C PHE A 87 1.77 3.76 -15.84
N GLU A 88 2.45 4.38 -16.79
CA GLU A 88 2.36 5.81 -17.00
C GLU A 88 2.17 6.07 -18.48
N CYS A 89 1.29 7.00 -18.83
CA CYS A 89 1.05 7.34 -20.21
C CYS A 89 0.63 8.80 -20.29
N MET A 90 1.06 9.50 -21.34
CA MET A 90 0.43 10.76 -21.70
C MET A 90 -1.06 10.53 -22.00
N ASP A 91 -1.86 11.59 -21.99
CA ASP A 91 -3.29 11.46 -22.28
C ASP A 91 -3.56 11.19 -23.77
N ASP A 92 -3.21 9.99 -24.21
CA ASP A 92 -3.30 9.51 -25.59
C ASP A 92 -3.71 8.03 -25.59
N LYS A 93 -4.83 7.76 -26.26
CA LYS A 93 -5.41 6.41 -26.33
C LYS A 93 -4.51 5.45 -27.09
N ALA A 94 -3.92 5.87 -28.21
CA ALA A 94 -3.09 4.99 -29.02
C ALA A 94 -1.81 4.58 -28.27
N ALA A 95 -1.19 5.52 -27.56
CA ALA A 95 -0.04 5.26 -26.70
C ALA A 95 -0.38 4.27 -25.57
N ALA A 96 -1.52 4.45 -24.91
CA ALA A 96 -2.00 3.53 -23.88
C ALA A 96 -2.26 2.14 -24.45
N THR A 97 -2.92 2.03 -25.60
CA THR A 97 -3.17 0.77 -26.30
C THR A 97 -1.87 0.03 -26.61
N VAL A 98 -0.84 0.71 -27.12
CA VAL A 98 0.46 0.08 -27.41
C VAL A 98 1.11 -0.48 -26.15
N LEU A 99 1.10 0.27 -25.04
CA LEU A 99 1.65 -0.17 -23.77
C LEU A 99 0.89 -1.37 -23.20
N PHE A 100 -0.44 -1.29 -23.12
CA PHE A 100 -1.26 -2.40 -22.61
C PHE A 100 -1.07 -3.65 -23.47
N GLN A 101 -1.15 -3.54 -24.79
CA GLN A 101 -0.98 -4.69 -25.69
C GLN A 101 0.40 -5.33 -25.52
N THR A 102 1.47 -4.54 -25.41
CA THR A 102 2.83 -5.06 -25.18
C THR A 102 2.89 -5.92 -23.90
N ALA A 103 2.32 -5.43 -22.80
CA ALA A 103 2.29 -6.15 -21.53
C ALA A 103 1.42 -7.42 -21.59
N ILE A 104 0.26 -7.32 -22.25
CA ILE A 104 -0.70 -8.40 -22.40
C ILE A 104 -0.14 -9.52 -23.27
N ASP A 105 0.46 -9.20 -24.41
CA ASP A 105 1.04 -10.19 -25.31
C ASP A 105 2.08 -11.05 -24.57
N TRP A 106 2.95 -10.41 -23.78
CA TRP A 106 3.93 -11.12 -22.97
C TRP A 106 3.28 -12.00 -21.89
N LEU A 107 2.23 -11.54 -21.21
CA LEU A 107 1.52 -12.34 -20.21
C LEU A 107 0.74 -13.50 -20.83
N GLN A 108 0.15 -13.31 -22.02
CA GLN A 108 -0.50 -14.37 -22.77
C GLN A 108 0.48 -15.45 -23.24
N GLU A 109 1.67 -15.05 -23.71
CA GLU A 109 2.75 -15.99 -24.04
C GLU A 109 3.16 -16.86 -22.84
N LYS A 110 2.99 -16.35 -21.62
CA LYS A 110 3.21 -17.06 -20.36
C LYS A 110 2.00 -17.87 -19.89
N GLY A 111 0.90 -17.88 -20.65
CA GLY A 111 -0.31 -18.65 -20.39
C GLY A 111 -1.26 -18.04 -19.37
N PHE A 112 -1.26 -16.71 -19.21
CA PHE A 112 -2.18 -16.00 -18.34
C PHE A 112 -3.37 -15.43 -19.14
N GLU A 113 -4.57 -15.61 -18.59
CA GLU A 113 -5.85 -15.21 -19.20
C GLU A 113 -6.58 -14.14 -18.39
N GLU A 114 -6.19 -13.92 -17.13
CA GLU A 114 -6.70 -12.84 -16.29
C GLU A 114 -5.54 -11.97 -15.83
N ILE A 115 -5.68 -10.66 -16.00
CA ILE A 115 -4.66 -9.67 -15.63
C ILE A 115 -5.30 -8.60 -14.77
N ASP A 116 -4.79 -8.42 -13.56
CA ASP A 116 -5.19 -7.32 -12.68
C ASP A 116 -4.32 -6.07 -12.92
N GLY A 117 -4.91 -4.88 -12.78
CA GLY A 117 -4.18 -3.63 -13.00
C GLY A 117 -4.94 -2.36 -12.62
N PRO A 118 -4.24 -1.25 -12.36
CA PRO A 118 -2.83 -1.19 -12.06
C PRO A 118 -2.57 -1.74 -10.66
N ILE A 119 -1.67 -2.71 -10.54
CA ILE A 119 -1.20 -3.28 -9.29
C ILE A 119 0.33 -3.40 -9.37
N ASN A 120 1.04 -3.21 -8.27
CA ASN A 120 2.49 -3.38 -8.25
C ASN A 120 2.90 -4.68 -7.56
N PHE A 121 4.15 -5.07 -7.77
CA PHE A 121 4.71 -6.28 -7.19
C PHE A 121 4.77 -6.18 -5.66
N GLY A 122 4.38 -7.25 -4.97
CA GLY A 122 4.41 -7.33 -3.50
C GLY A 122 3.02 -7.34 -2.87
N HIS A 123 2.93 -6.79 -1.66
CA HIS A 123 1.70 -6.80 -0.86
C HIS A 123 0.70 -5.75 -1.34
N ARG A 124 -0.60 -6.04 -1.16
CA ARG A 124 -1.72 -5.16 -1.57
C ARG A 124 -1.76 -3.80 -0.88
N ASP A 125 -0.99 -3.62 0.19
CA ASP A 125 -0.92 -2.36 0.92
C ASP A 125 -0.05 -1.31 0.21
N SER A 126 0.71 -1.65 -0.83
CA SER A 126 1.63 -0.71 -1.48
C SER A 126 1.38 -0.59 -3.00
N TYR A 127 1.13 0.63 -3.47
CA TYR A 127 0.93 1.00 -4.87
C TYR A 127 -0.11 0.13 -5.60
N TRP A 128 -1.29 -0.04 -4.98
CA TRP A 128 -2.33 -0.95 -5.46
C TRP A 128 -3.59 -0.20 -5.92
N GLY A 129 -4.06 -0.53 -7.12
CA GLY A 129 -5.25 0.02 -7.77
C GLY A 129 -5.07 1.43 -8.36
N LEU A 130 -5.98 1.78 -9.26
CA LEU A 130 -6.05 3.06 -9.95
C LEU A 130 -6.77 4.09 -9.10
N LEU A 131 -6.17 5.25 -8.87
CA LEU A 131 -6.82 6.36 -8.17
C LEU A 131 -7.91 6.95 -9.08
N VAL A 132 -9.16 6.91 -8.63
CA VAL A 132 -10.33 7.39 -9.41
C VAL A 132 -11.10 8.51 -8.70
N ASP A 133 -10.90 8.69 -7.40
CA ASP A 133 -11.46 9.80 -6.62
C ASP A 133 -10.53 10.19 -5.48
N GLY A 134 -10.60 11.44 -5.04
CA GLY A 134 -9.76 11.98 -3.96
C GLY A 134 -8.34 12.31 -4.40
N PHE A 135 -8.17 13.02 -5.54
CA PHE A 135 -6.88 13.46 -6.10
C PHE A 135 -6.15 14.46 -5.17
N GLN A 136 -5.55 13.91 -4.12
CA GLN A 136 -4.83 14.59 -3.05
C GLN A 136 -3.41 14.05 -2.97
N VAL A 137 -2.52 14.73 -2.23
CA VAL A 137 -1.15 14.24 -2.01
C VAL A 137 -1.20 12.78 -1.48
N PRO A 138 -0.59 11.81 -2.19
CA PRO A 138 -0.60 10.43 -1.75
C PRO A 138 0.19 10.28 -0.45
N SER A 139 -0.24 9.37 0.43
CA SER A 139 0.62 8.94 1.53
C SER A 139 1.74 8.05 1.01
N PHE A 140 2.78 7.85 1.81
CA PHE A 140 3.87 6.95 1.45
C PHE A 140 3.33 5.58 1.01
N GLN A 141 3.76 5.12 -0.17
CA GLN A 141 3.33 3.90 -0.88
C GLN A 141 1.85 3.84 -1.30
N ASP A 142 1.10 4.93 -1.20
CA ASP A 142 -0.23 5.03 -1.80
C ASP A 142 -0.10 5.28 -3.31
N ASN A 143 -0.96 4.64 -4.11
CA ASN A 143 -0.91 4.81 -5.57
C ASN A 143 -1.52 6.15 -5.99
N TYR A 144 -0.98 6.78 -7.03
CA TYR A 144 -1.45 8.09 -7.49
C TYR A 144 -1.38 8.18 -9.01
N HIS A 145 -2.44 8.70 -9.63
CA HIS A 145 -2.55 8.81 -11.08
C HIS A 145 -3.30 10.08 -11.49
N PRO A 146 -3.10 10.58 -12.73
CA PRO A 146 -3.95 11.62 -13.30
C PRO A 146 -5.39 11.12 -13.52
N PRO A 147 -6.40 12.00 -13.46
CA PRO A 147 -7.81 11.62 -13.63
C PRO A 147 -8.13 10.89 -14.95
N TYR A 148 -7.41 11.20 -16.02
CA TYR A 148 -7.67 10.61 -17.34
C TYR A 148 -7.31 9.12 -17.45
N TYR A 149 -6.54 8.56 -16.50
CA TYR A 149 -6.16 7.14 -16.55
C TYR A 149 -7.37 6.22 -16.46
N LYS A 150 -8.44 6.62 -15.74
CA LYS A 150 -9.68 5.83 -15.67
C LYS A 150 -10.21 5.51 -17.06
N ARG A 151 -10.29 6.54 -17.92
CA ARG A 151 -10.69 6.39 -19.31
C ARG A 151 -9.73 5.48 -20.07
N LEU A 152 -8.42 5.61 -19.90
CA LEU A 152 -7.44 4.79 -20.63
C LEU A 152 -7.58 3.29 -20.33
N PHE A 153 -7.83 2.92 -19.07
CA PHE A 153 -8.10 1.53 -18.69
C PHE A 153 -9.43 1.05 -19.29
N GLU A 154 -10.51 1.79 -19.08
CA GLU A 154 -11.86 1.40 -19.52
C GLU A 154 -11.99 1.33 -21.04
N ASP A 155 -11.40 2.28 -21.77
CA ASP A 155 -11.37 2.32 -23.23
C ASP A 155 -10.64 1.12 -23.86
N PHE A 156 -9.67 0.55 -23.14
CA PHE A 156 -8.94 -0.64 -23.59
C PHE A 156 -9.74 -1.93 -23.35
N GLY A 157 -10.67 -1.92 -22.40
CA GLY A 157 -11.51 -3.08 -22.05
C GLY A 157 -11.25 -3.66 -20.65
N PHE A 158 -10.53 -2.93 -19.78
CA PHE A 158 -10.43 -3.30 -18.37
C PHE A 158 -11.75 -3.04 -17.65
N GLU A 159 -12.21 -4.00 -16.85
CA GLU A 159 -13.44 -3.90 -16.05
C GLU A 159 -13.12 -3.80 -14.55
N PRO A 160 -13.87 -3.04 -13.73
CA PRO A 160 -13.64 -3.00 -12.29
C PRO A 160 -13.74 -4.41 -11.66
N ALA A 161 -12.69 -4.84 -10.96
CA ALA A 161 -12.70 -6.10 -10.22
C ALA A 161 -13.18 -5.89 -8.78
N TYR A 162 -12.64 -4.87 -8.11
CA TYR A 162 -13.07 -4.41 -6.79
C TYR A 162 -12.59 -2.99 -6.53
N GLU A 163 -13.27 -2.33 -5.60
CA GLU A 163 -12.94 -0.98 -5.14
C GLU A 163 -12.27 -1.04 -3.77
N GLN A 164 -11.38 -0.08 -3.51
CA GLN A 164 -10.84 0.17 -2.19
C GLN A 164 -10.99 1.63 -1.80
N VAL A 165 -11.35 1.83 -0.54
CA VAL A 165 -11.52 3.14 0.06
C VAL A 165 -10.36 3.39 1.01
N THR A 166 -9.77 4.58 0.92
CA THR A 166 -8.99 5.14 2.00
C THR A 166 -9.85 6.17 2.72
N ALA A 167 -10.04 5.98 4.03
CA ALA A 167 -10.75 6.95 4.85
C ALA A 167 -9.77 7.91 5.53
N ARG A 168 -10.24 9.11 5.82
CA ARG A 168 -9.52 10.14 6.58
C ARG A 168 -10.26 10.39 7.88
N MET A 169 -9.48 10.53 8.94
CA MET A 169 -9.97 10.94 10.25
C MET A 169 -9.10 12.07 10.77
N THR A 170 -9.72 13.20 11.09
CA THR A 170 -9.08 14.28 11.84
C THR A 170 -9.42 14.15 13.33
N ARG A 171 -8.78 14.97 14.17
CA ARG A 171 -9.04 14.97 15.61
C ARG A 171 -10.48 15.36 15.98
N VAL A 172 -11.15 16.15 15.14
CA VAL A 172 -12.53 16.59 15.37
C VAL A 172 -13.57 15.60 14.84
N ASP A 173 -13.17 14.72 13.91
CA ASP A 173 -14.07 13.71 13.34
C ASP A 173 -14.32 12.54 14.30
N PHE A 174 -13.38 12.27 15.23
CA PHE A 174 -13.45 11.09 16.08
C PHE A 174 -14.69 11.10 16.98
N ASN A 175 -15.53 10.07 16.86
CA ASN A 175 -16.76 9.93 17.63
C ASN A 175 -16.50 9.40 19.06
N ALA A 176 -15.84 10.23 19.88
CA ALA A 176 -15.51 9.89 21.26
C ALA A 176 -16.76 9.58 22.09
N THR A 177 -17.84 10.33 21.90
CA THR A 177 -19.08 10.18 22.67
C THR A 177 -19.69 8.79 22.51
N ARG A 178 -19.69 8.25 21.29
CA ARG A 178 -20.18 6.90 21.00
C ARG A 178 -19.28 5.82 21.58
N LEU A 179 -17.96 5.98 21.46
CA LEU A 179 -17.00 4.94 21.84
C LEU A 179 -16.68 4.92 23.33
N ALA A 180 -16.75 6.06 24.03
CA ALA A 180 -16.30 6.18 25.43
C ALA A 180 -16.97 5.19 26.39
N PRO A 181 -18.31 4.96 26.37
CA PRO A 181 -18.94 3.99 27.28
C PRO A 181 -18.47 2.55 27.02
N ILE A 182 -18.32 2.18 25.74
CA ILE A 182 -17.85 0.85 25.32
C ILE A 182 -16.39 0.69 25.74
N ALA A 183 -15.55 1.69 25.43
CA ALA A 183 -14.14 1.72 25.81
C ALA A 183 -13.98 1.59 27.33
N LYS A 184 -14.72 2.36 28.13
CA LYS A 184 -14.66 2.27 29.60
C LYS A 184 -14.91 0.84 30.10
N ARG A 185 -15.90 0.13 29.53
CA ARG A 185 -16.18 -1.27 29.88
C ARG A 185 -15.04 -2.20 29.48
N ILE A 186 -14.52 -2.05 28.26
CA ILE A 186 -13.45 -2.89 27.73
C ILE A 186 -12.13 -2.67 28.48
N MET A 187 -11.78 -1.41 28.76
CA MET A 187 -10.57 -1.03 29.48
C MET A 187 -10.59 -1.46 30.96
N ALA A 188 -11.77 -1.65 31.55
CA ALA A 188 -11.91 -2.16 32.92
C ALA A 188 -11.82 -3.70 33.02
N ASN A 189 -11.88 -4.41 31.90
CA ASN A 189 -11.80 -5.86 31.88
C ASN A 189 -10.34 -6.31 32.09
N LYS A 190 -10.06 -6.92 33.26
CA LYS A 190 -8.72 -7.41 33.61
C LYS A 190 -8.19 -8.52 32.70
N ALA A 191 -9.07 -9.21 31.97
CA ALA A 191 -8.64 -10.19 30.97
C ALA A 191 -7.99 -9.54 29.75
N TYR A 192 -8.20 -8.23 29.53
CA TYR A 192 -7.69 -7.50 28.38
C TYR A 192 -6.55 -6.57 28.79
N ALA A 193 -5.52 -6.53 27.96
CA ALA A 193 -4.46 -5.52 28.06
C ALA A 193 -4.23 -4.88 26.70
N PHE A 194 -4.00 -3.57 26.71
CA PHE A 194 -3.67 -2.80 25.50
C PHE A 194 -2.35 -2.09 25.75
N ARG A 195 -1.31 -2.44 24.99
CA ARG A 195 0.06 -1.97 25.21
C ARG A 195 0.58 -1.27 23.94
N PRO A 196 1.43 -0.23 24.09
CA PRO A 196 2.07 0.40 22.95
C PRO A 196 3.12 -0.53 22.32
N PHE A 197 3.66 -0.15 21.16
CA PHE A 197 4.85 -0.81 20.63
C PHE A 197 6.06 -0.56 21.56
N LEU A 198 6.83 -1.60 21.87
CA LEU A 198 8.01 -1.50 22.73
C LEU A 198 9.28 -1.45 21.89
N MET A 199 10.02 -0.33 21.98
CA MET A 199 11.22 -0.09 21.16
C MET A 199 12.45 -0.87 21.64
N GLU A 200 12.43 -1.26 22.90
CA GLU A 200 13.41 -2.07 23.62
C GLU A 200 13.24 -3.58 23.37
N ASP A 201 12.02 -4.03 23.06
CA ASP A 201 11.70 -5.45 22.87
C ASP A 201 11.10 -5.72 21.47
N THR A 202 11.86 -5.35 20.44
CA THR A 202 11.43 -5.50 19.05
C THR A 202 11.24 -6.97 18.65
N LYS A 203 11.91 -7.91 19.33
CA LYS A 203 11.77 -9.34 19.07
C LYS A 203 10.40 -9.84 19.51
N LYS A 204 9.97 -9.50 20.73
CA LYS A 204 8.62 -9.81 21.18
C LYS A 204 7.57 -9.16 20.30
N MET A 205 7.77 -7.89 19.91
CA MET A 205 6.82 -7.21 19.01
C MET A 205 6.73 -7.90 17.64
N ALA A 206 7.86 -8.41 17.10
CA ALA A 206 7.87 -9.21 15.87
C ALA A 206 7.06 -10.49 16.02
N TYR A 207 7.29 -11.22 17.12
CA TYR A 207 6.56 -12.45 17.45
C TYR A 207 5.06 -12.20 17.60
N ASP A 208 4.67 -11.22 18.42
CA ASP A 208 3.26 -10.88 18.64
C ASP A 208 2.57 -10.49 17.32
N PHE A 209 3.26 -9.71 16.48
CA PHE A 209 2.74 -9.32 15.17
C PHE A 209 2.50 -10.53 14.28
N VAL A 210 3.50 -11.41 14.13
CA VAL A 210 3.43 -12.61 13.28
C VAL A 210 2.31 -13.54 13.76
N GLU A 211 2.21 -13.75 15.07
CA GLU A 211 1.17 -14.58 15.69
C GLU A 211 -0.24 -14.05 15.38
N ILE A 212 -0.46 -12.74 15.55
CA ILE A 212 -1.75 -12.10 15.24
C ILE A 212 -2.02 -12.13 13.74
N TYR A 213 -1.05 -11.71 12.91
CA TYR A 213 -1.21 -11.58 11.47
C TYR A 213 -1.54 -12.94 10.84
N ASN A 214 -0.77 -13.97 11.19
CA ASN A 214 -0.97 -15.28 10.61
C ASN A 214 -2.30 -15.91 11.04
N LYS A 215 -2.77 -15.67 12.27
CA LYS A 215 -4.07 -16.18 12.74
C LYS A 215 -5.26 -15.37 12.27
N ALA A 216 -5.11 -14.06 12.05
CA ALA A 216 -6.20 -13.19 11.63
C ALA A 216 -6.50 -13.25 10.12
N TRP A 217 -5.50 -13.58 9.30
CA TRP A 217 -5.64 -13.56 7.84
C TRP A 217 -5.56 -14.93 7.15
N VAL A 218 -5.34 -16.04 7.88
CA VAL A 218 -5.25 -17.40 7.30
C VAL A 218 -6.43 -17.81 6.42
N HIS A 219 -7.61 -17.21 6.63
CA HIS A 219 -8.81 -17.52 5.87
C HIS A 219 -8.96 -16.73 4.56
N LEU A 220 -8.09 -15.74 4.30
CA LEU A 220 -8.16 -14.98 3.05
C LEU A 220 -7.52 -15.76 1.90
N GLU A 221 -8.19 -15.76 0.76
CA GLU A 221 -7.77 -16.47 -0.47
C GLU A 221 -6.35 -16.10 -0.93
N HIS A 222 -5.94 -14.84 -0.70
CA HIS A 222 -4.63 -14.32 -1.11
C HIS A 222 -3.59 -14.27 0.02
N PHE A 223 -3.86 -14.91 1.16
CA PHE A 223 -2.96 -14.86 2.31
C PHE A 223 -1.61 -15.55 2.04
N VAL A 224 -0.55 -14.89 2.44
CA VAL A 224 0.81 -15.43 2.49
C VAL A 224 1.28 -15.25 3.94
N PRO A 225 1.65 -16.34 4.64
CA PRO A 225 2.18 -16.25 5.99
C PRO A 225 3.42 -15.37 6.07
N VAL A 226 3.50 -14.57 7.14
CA VAL A 226 4.70 -13.80 7.45
C VAL A 226 5.61 -14.67 8.31
N GLU A 227 6.87 -14.78 7.90
CA GLU A 227 7.93 -15.43 8.67
C GLU A 227 8.53 -14.45 9.69
N LEU A 228 8.96 -14.98 10.84
CA LEU A 228 9.43 -14.17 11.95
C LEU A 228 10.72 -13.40 11.60
N GLU A 229 11.65 -14.04 10.91
CA GLU A 229 12.93 -13.46 10.50
C GLU A 229 12.72 -12.26 9.56
N ASN A 230 11.77 -12.39 8.63
CA ASN A 230 11.37 -11.32 7.73
C ASN A 230 10.73 -10.16 8.50
N MET A 231 9.89 -10.47 9.50
CA MET A 231 9.27 -9.45 10.35
C MET A 231 10.29 -8.65 11.18
N GLU A 232 11.31 -9.30 11.75
CA GLU A 232 12.36 -8.59 12.49
C GLU A 232 13.11 -7.57 11.61
N LYS A 233 13.36 -7.92 10.35
CA LYS A 233 13.97 -7.02 9.37
C LYS A 233 13.06 -5.83 9.07
N ILE A 234 11.79 -6.08 8.80
CA ILE A 234 10.79 -5.02 8.51
C ILE A 234 10.66 -4.08 9.72
N ILE A 235 10.53 -4.60 10.94
CA ILE A 235 10.44 -3.75 12.15
C ILE A 235 11.69 -2.87 12.27
N ARG A 236 12.88 -3.39 11.98
CA ARG A 236 14.12 -2.61 12.02
C ARG A 236 14.13 -1.48 11.00
N GLU A 237 13.64 -1.72 9.79
CA GLU A 237 13.54 -0.73 8.71
C GLU A 237 12.46 0.32 9.01
N MET A 238 11.35 -0.08 9.62
CA MET A 238 10.23 0.80 9.98
C MET A 238 10.44 1.58 11.28
N LYS A 239 11.36 1.13 12.14
CA LYS A 239 11.65 1.73 13.46
C LYS A 239 11.77 3.26 13.45
N PRO A 240 12.41 3.91 12.46
CA PRO A 240 12.49 5.38 12.41
C PRO A 240 11.16 6.09 12.11
N LEU A 241 10.16 5.38 11.58
CA LEU A 241 8.87 5.91 11.13
C LEU A 241 7.76 5.70 12.17
N VAL A 242 7.99 4.79 13.12
CA VAL A 242 7.06 4.42 14.18
C VAL A 242 7.01 5.49 15.26
N ILE A 243 5.79 5.83 15.69
CA ILE A 243 5.53 6.55 16.93
C ILE A 243 4.98 5.51 17.90
N PRO A 244 5.77 5.00 18.87
CA PRO A 244 5.43 3.78 19.62
C PRO A 244 4.06 3.84 20.32
N ASP A 245 3.72 5.02 20.85
CA ASP A 245 2.46 5.33 21.50
C ASP A 245 1.22 5.26 20.58
N LEU A 246 1.42 5.33 19.26
CA LEU A 246 0.38 5.32 18.23
C LEU A 246 0.25 3.97 17.53
N ILE A 247 0.93 2.95 18.06
CA ILE A 247 0.72 1.55 17.74
C ILE A 247 0.12 0.90 18.98
N SER A 248 -0.90 0.06 18.82
CA SER A 248 -1.54 -0.63 19.92
C SER A 248 -1.55 -2.12 19.67
N PHE A 249 -1.01 -2.90 20.61
CA PHE A 249 -1.21 -4.35 20.69
C PHE A 249 -2.26 -4.66 21.75
N ALA A 250 -3.21 -5.52 21.42
CA ALA A 250 -4.21 -6.05 22.33
C ALA A 250 -3.85 -7.48 22.74
N TYR A 251 -4.01 -7.78 24.02
CA TYR A 251 -3.78 -9.08 24.61
C TYR A 251 -5.02 -9.56 25.33
N VAL A 252 -5.29 -10.87 25.27
CA VAL A 252 -6.30 -11.56 26.07
C VAL A 252 -5.58 -12.59 26.92
N GLU A 253 -5.66 -12.45 28.25
CA GLU A 253 -4.95 -13.32 29.19
C GLU A 253 -3.44 -13.42 28.85
N ASP A 254 -2.83 -12.25 28.61
CA ASP A 254 -1.42 -12.07 28.19
C ASP A 254 -1.01 -12.70 26.85
N LYS A 255 -1.94 -13.27 26.08
CA LYS A 255 -1.69 -13.75 24.71
C LYS A 255 -2.03 -12.68 23.67
N PRO A 256 -1.19 -12.46 22.65
CA PRO A 256 -1.46 -11.45 21.62
C PRO A 256 -2.72 -11.82 20.83
N ALA A 257 -3.63 -10.84 20.69
CA ALA A 257 -4.97 -11.06 20.15
C ALA A 257 -5.36 -10.07 19.05
N GLY A 258 -4.71 -8.91 18.98
CA GLY A 258 -4.93 -7.92 17.93
C GLY A 258 -3.86 -6.85 17.91
N PHE A 259 -3.76 -6.13 16.80
CA PHE A 259 -2.92 -4.96 16.70
C PHE A 259 -3.59 -3.86 15.87
N TYR A 260 -3.10 -2.65 16.07
CA TYR A 260 -3.32 -1.50 15.20
C TYR A 260 -1.98 -0.81 14.98
N VAL A 261 -1.51 -0.80 13.72
CA VAL A 261 -0.21 -0.26 13.35
C VAL A 261 -0.38 0.96 12.47
N SER A 262 0.12 2.09 12.95
CA SER A 262 0.21 3.34 12.20
C SER A 262 1.64 3.83 12.14
N ILE A 263 1.99 4.48 11.03
CA ILE A 263 3.30 5.08 10.81
C ILE A 263 3.15 6.54 10.44
N ARG A 264 4.23 7.30 10.62
CA ARG A 264 4.33 8.64 10.07
C ARG A 264 4.40 8.60 8.56
N ASP A 265 3.60 9.42 7.88
CA ASP A 265 3.77 9.63 6.45
C ASP A 265 5.08 10.39 6.17
N ILE A 266 5.92 9.79 5.33
CA ILE A 266 7.23 10.34 4.98
C ILE A 266 7.22 11.09 3.65
N ASN A 267 6.16 11.02 2.84
CA ASN A 267 6.10 11.71 1.55
C ASN A 267 6.43 13.22 1.66
N PRO A 268 5.89 13.98 2.64
CA PRO A 268 6.29 15.37 2.86
C PRO A 268 7.76 15.57 3.22
N LEU A 269 8.42 14.56 3.79
CA LEU A 269 9.83 14.58 4.17
C LEU A 269 10.76 14.18 3.03
N ILE A 270 10.29 13.42 2.04
CA ILE A 270 11.13 12.92 0.93
C ILE A 270 10.82 13.58 -0.41
N ARG A 271 9.75 14.38 -0.52
CA ARG A 271 9.33 15.06 -1.76
C ARG A 271 10.47 15.77 -2.49
N SER A 272 11.34 16.46 -1.76
CA SER A 272 12.48 17.19 -2.33
C SER A 272 13.58 16.28 -2.91
N PHE A 273 13.54 14.97 -2.64
CA PHE A 273 14.57 14.04 -3.10
C PHE A 273 14.41 13.66 -4.57
N LYS A 274 13.19 13.78 -5.12
CA LYS A 274 12.87 13.44 -6.51
C LYS A 274 13.35 12.02 -6.85
N GLY A 275 12.89 11.04 -6.06
CA GLY A 275 13.24 9.62 -6.21
C GLY A 275 14.65 9.22 -5.75
N ARG A 276 15.57 10.15 -5.52
CA ARG A 276 16.91 9.83 -4.99
C ARG A 276 16.80 9.32 -3.55
N PHE A 277 17.48 8.23 -3.23
CA PHE A 277 17.46 7.66 -1.88
C PHE A 277 18.79 7.01 -1.47
N GLY A 278 19.88 7.73 -1.72
CA GLY A 278 21.24 7.33 -1.32
C GLY A 278 21.52 7.62 0.16
N TRP A 279 22.77 7.40 0.57
CA TRP A 279 23.21 7.61 1.96
C TRP A 279 22.93 9.04 2.46
N TRP A 280 23.15 10.05 1.62
CA TRP A 280 22.88 11.45 1.97
C TRP A 280 21.39 11.71 2.21
N GLN A 281 20.51 11.20 1.34
CA GLN A 281 19.07 11.36 1.52
C GLN A 281 18.57 10.62 2.76
N LYS A 282 19.14 9.45 3.09
CA LYS A 282 18.85 8.75 4.34
C LYS A 282 19.24 9.59 5.56
N LEU A 283 20.42 10.20 5.57
CA LEU A 283 20.83 11.11 6.64
C LEU A 283 19.91 12.33 6.77
N VAL A 284 19.55 12.96 5.64
CA VAL A 284 18.62 14.09 5.62
C VAL A 284 17.23 13.67 6.12
N LEU A 285 16.74 12.48 5.75
CA LEU A 285 15.48 11.94 6.23
C LEU A 285 15.53 11.71 7.74
N LEU A 286 16.58 11.07 8.27
CA LEU A 286 16.75 10.86 9.71
C LEU A 286 16.78 12.19 10.48
N GLY A 287 17.48 13.20 9.96
CA GLY A 287 17.47 14.55 10.52
C GLY A 287 16.06 15.18 10.50
N ARG A 288 15.32 15.05 9.39
CA ARG A 288 13.94 15.53 9.27
C ARG A 288 12.98 14.80 10.19
N LEU A 289 13.13 13.49 10.38
CA LEU A 289 12.32 12.68 11.30
C LEU A 289 12.50 13.15 12.74
N LYS A 290 13.73 13.50 13.16
CA LYS A 290 14.04 14.02 14.49
C LYS A 290 13.60 15.46 14.72
N THR A 291 13.67 16.31 13.71
CA THR A 291 13.45 17.77 13.85
C THR A 291 12.04 18.24 13.51
N ARG A 292 11.37 17.58 12.55
CA ARG A 292 10.02 17.96 12.12
C ARG A 292 9.00 17.14 12.87
N LYS A 293 7.95 17.79 13.37
CA LYS A 293 6.81 17.11 14.00
C LYS A 293 5.99 16.32 12.96
N PRO A 294 5.40 15.17 13.31
CA PRO A 294 4.50 14.43 12.43
C PRO A 294 3.21 15.24 12.20
N ARG A 295 2.76 15.31 10.95
CA ARG A 295 1.50 15.97 10.56
C ARG A 295 0.41 15.01 10.10
N LYS A 296 0.82 13.92 9.46
CA LYS A 296 -0.05 12.91 8.89
C LYS A 296 0.43 11.52 9.30
N LEU A 297 -0.51 10.67 9.68
CA LEU A 297 -0.28 9.25 9.89
C LEU A 297 -0.92 8.43 8.78
N ARG A 298 -0.29 7.32 8.45
CA ARG A 298 -0.86 6.28 7.60
C ARG A 298 -1.00 5.02 8.44
N SER A 299 -2.22 4.52 8.54
CA SER A 299 -2.52 3.25 9.19
C SER A 299 -2.35 2.13 8.18
N ILE A 300 -1.41 1.25 8.44
CA ILE A 300 -0.99 0.21 7.50
C ILE A 300 -1.84 -1.04 7.70
N VAL A 301 -2.07 -1.42 8.95
CA VAL A 301 -2.74 -2.67 9.25
C VAL A 301 -3.48 -2.62 10.59
N PHE A 302 -4.67 -3.21 10.60
CA PHE A 302 -5.54 -3.36 11.76
C PHE A 302 -6.09 -4.79 11.76
N GLY A 303 -5.87 -5.52 12.86
CA GLY A 303 -6.19 -6.94 12.91
C GLY A 303 -6.59 -7.40 14.30
N VAL A 304 -7.57 -8.31 14.35
CA VAL A 304 -7.94 -9.06 15.54
C VAL A 304 -8.14 -10.51 15.13
N ILE A 305 -7.54 -11.43 15.90
CA ILE A 305 -7.71 -12.87 15.68
C ILE A 305 -9.20 -13.23 15.72
N PRO A 306 -9.73 -14.10 14.83
CA PRO A 306 -11.17 -14.29 14.66
C PRO A 306 -11.88 -14.71 15.95
N ALA A 307 -11.22 -15.52 16.78
CA ALA A 307 -11.74 -15.94 18.09
C ALA A 307 -11.97 -14.79 19.09
N HIS A 308 -11.37 -13.61 18.87
CA HIS A 308 -11.47 -12.43 19.72
C HIS A 308 -12.21 -11.25 19.08
N GLN A 309 -12.66 -11.42 17.84
CA GLN A 309 -13.46 -10.43 17.12
C GLN A 309 -14.83 -10.21 17.77
N ASN A 310 -15.37 -9.00 17.65
CA ASN A 310 -16.67 -8.59 18.21
C ASN A 310 -16.77 -8.65 19.74
N LYS A 311 -15.65 -8.84 20.44
CA LYS A 311 -15.56 -8.80 21.91
C LYS A 311 -15.15 -7.42 22.45
N GLY A 312 -14.95 -6.45 21.55
CA GLY A 312 -14.62 -5.05 21.86
C GLY A 312 -13.12 -4.74 21.90
N LEU A 313 -12.24 -5.69 21.52
CA LEU A 313 -10.80 -5.45 21.40
C LEU A 313 -10.50 -4.33 20.40
N GLU A 314 -11.24 -4.31 19.29
CA GLU A 314 -11.17 -3.27 18.26
C GLU A 314 -11.35 -1.88 18.88
N THR A 315 -12.41 -1.72 19.68
CA THR A 315 -12.73 -0.49 20.39
C THR A 315 -11.64 -0.12 21.40
N GLY A 316 -11.09 -1.09 22.13
CA GLY A 316 -10.01 -0.83 23.09
C GLY A 316 -8.74 -0.30 22.42
N MET A 317 -8.32 -0.90 21.29
CA MET A 317 -7.16 -0.44 20.52
C MET A 317 -7.40 0.96 19.93
N ILE A 318 -8.57 1.19 19.34
CA ILE A 318 -8.96 2.49 18.78
C ILE A 318 -8.99 3.57 19.88
N TRP A 319 -9.55 3.25 21.05
CA TRP A 319 -9.61 4.17 22.18
C TRP A 319 -8.21 4.52 22.70
N ARG A 320 -7.33 3.53 22.82
CA ARG A 320 -5.93 3.72 23.21
C ARG A 320 -5.18 4.63 22.23
N PHE A 321 -5.37 4.41 20.93
CA PHE A 321 -4.84 5.29 19.91
C PHE A 321 -5.40 6.72 20.04
N TYR A 322 -6.71 6.85 20.25
CA TYR A 322 -7.36 8.15 20.45
C TYR A 322 -6.82 8.90 21.68
N GLU A 323 -6.60 8.22 22.81
CA GLU A 323 -5.97 8.81 24.00
C GLU A 323 -4.53 9.25 23.68
N ALA A 324 -3.77 8.39 22.99
CA ALA A 324 -2.38 8.65 22.68
C ALA A 324 -2.19 9.82 21.69
N ILE A 325 -2.99 9.90 20.62
CA ILE A 325 -2.87 10.93 19.59
C ILE A 325 -3.14 12.34 20.12
N GLN A 326 -3.90 12.50 21.23
CA GLN A 326 -4.09 13.82 21.86
C GLN A 326 -2.77 14.45 22.34
N ARG A 327 -1.76 13.62 22.66
CA ARG A 327 -0.41 14.08 23.05
C ARG A 327 0.38 14.67 21.88
N TYR A 328 -0.09 14.50 20.65
CA TYR A 328 0.59 14.91 19.42
C TYR A 328 -0.26 15.92 18.63
N PRO A 329 -0.35 17.18 19.09
CA PRO A 329 -1.24 18.17 18.49
C PRO A 329 -0.84 18.59 17.07
N SER A 330 0.38 18.27 16.63
CA SER A 330 0.83 18.50 15.27
C SER A 330 0.21 17.55 14.26
N ILE A 331 -0.34 16.41 14.70
CA ILE A 331 -0.97 15.42 13.82
C ILE A 331 -2.37 15.91 13.50
N GLU A 332 -2.55 16.30 12.24
CA GLU A 332 -3.77 16.90 11.71
C GLU A 332 -4.74 15.83 11.20
N GLU A 333 -4.21 14.73 10.66
CA GLU A 333 -5.01 13.68 10.04
C GLU A 333 -4.35 12.30 10.12
N VAL A 334 -5.22 11.28 10.10
CA VAL A 334 -4.87 9.87 10.01
C VAL A 334 -5.56 9.32 8.78
N GLU A 335 -4.79 8.78 7.84
CA GLU A 335 -5.32 7.96 6.75
C GLU A 335 -5.45 6.51 7.22
N LEU A 336 -6.63 5.97 7.01
CA LEU A 336 -7.02 4.60 7.31
C LEU A 336 -7.10 3.90 5.95
N SER A 337 -5.93 3.43 5.51
CA SER A 337 -5.72 3.01 4.12
C SER A 337 -5.82 1.51 3.93
N TRP A 338 -6.27 1.22 2.72
CA TRP A 338 -6.67 -0.04 2.12
C TRP A 338 -7.79 -0.79 2.85
N VAL A 339 -9.03 -0.34 2.61
CA VAL A 339 -10.24 -1.11 2.94
C VAL A 339 -11.00 -1.40 1.64
N GLY A 340 -10.99 -2.68 1.23
CA GLY A 340 -11.78 -3.15 0.09
C GLY A 340 -13.28 -3.09 0.35
N ASP A 341 -14.06 -2.88 -0.70
CA ASP A 341 -15.53 -2.93 -0.71
C ASP A 341 -16.11 -4.26 -0.18
N PHE A 342 -15.36 -5.35 -0.36
CA PHE A 342 -15.64 -6.67 0.17
C PHE A 342 -15.44 -6.81 1.69
N ASN A 343 -15.04 -5.75 2.40
CA ASN A 343 -14.90 -5.73 3.86
C ASN A 343 -15.91 -4.78 4.53
N PRO A 344 -17.22 -5.10 4.50
CA PRO A 344 -18.28 -4.24 5.03
C PRO A 344 -18.12 -3.97 6.53
N ARG A 345 -17.50 -4.89 7.27
CA ARG A 345 -17.25 -4.74 8.70
C ARG A 345 -16.24 -3.64 8.99
N MET A 346 -15.14 -3.59 8.25
CA MET A 346 -14.16 -2.50 8.41
C MET A 346 -14.74 -1.17 7.95
N LEU A 347 -15.54 -1.15 6.87
CA LEU A 347 -16.22 0.07 6.43
C LEU A 347 -17.18 0.61 7.51
N ALA A 348 -18.00 -0.25 8.12
CA ALA A 348 -18.89 0.13 9.22
C ALA A 348 -18.12 0.57 10.48
N LEU A 349 -16.94 -0.02 10.74
CA LEU A 349 -16.06 0.42 11.83
C LEU A 349 -15.54 1.84 11.57
N LEU A 350 -15.07 2.13 10.36
CA LEU A 350 -14.58 3.45 9.96
C LEU A 350 -15.67 4.52 10.09
N GLU A 351 -16.87 4.24 9.59
CA GLU A 351 -18.03 5.13 9.77
C GLU A 351 -18.36 5.31 11.26
N GLY A 352 -18.35 4.22 12.03
CA GLY A 352 -18.64 4.22 13.46
C GLY A 352 -17.69 5.09 14.30
N ILE A 353 -16.43 5.22 13.88
CA ILE A 353 -15.45 6.10 14.53
C ILE A 353 -15.45 7.53 13.98
N GLY A 354 -16.28 7.82 12.96
CA GLY A 354 -16.41 9.13 12.33
C GLY A 354 -15.42 9.40 11.19
N ALA A 355 -14.68 8.38 10.73
CA ALA A 355 -13.82 8.53 9.57
C ALA A 355 -14.67 8.72 8.30
N LYS A 356 -14.18 9.56 7.39
CA LYS A 356 -14.87 9.91 6.14
C LYS A 356 -14.12 9.34 4.94
N PRO A 357 -14.81 8.85 3.89
CA PRO A 357 -14.16 8.51 2.64
C PRO A 357 -13.29 9.67 2.13
N TRP A 358 -12.07 9.36 1.68
CA TRP A 358 -11.09 10.37 1.30
C TRP A 358 -10.50 10.13 -0.09
N LYS A 359 -10.17 8.87 -0.39
CA LYS A 359 -9.71 8.43 -1.71
C LYS A 359 -10.41 7.15 -2.08
N LYS A 360 -10.55 6.95 -3.38
CA LYS A 360 -11.05 5.70 -3.95
C LYS A 360 -10.07 5.22 -5.00
N HIS A 361 -9.67 3.97 -4.88
CA HIS A 361 -8.94 3.26 -5.92
C HIS A 361 -9.76 2.09 -6.45
N ILE A 362 -9.59 1.78 -7.73
CA ILE A 362 -10.20 0.62 -8.38
C ILE A 362 -9.09 -0.29 -8.86
N THR A 363 -9.11 -1.55 -8.47
CA THR A 363 -8.35 -2.57 -9.18
C THR A 363 -9.22 -3.06 -10.32
N TYR A 364 -8.73 -2.90 -11.54
CA TYR A 364 -9.37 -3.42 -12.73
C TYR A 364 -8.85 -4.81 -13.06
N ARG A 365 -9.64 -5.57 -13.82
CA ARG A 365 -9.28 -6.85 -14.41
C ARG A 365 -9.55 -6.84 -15.90
N LEU A 366 -8.63 -7.39 -16.66
CA LEU A 366 -8.83 -7.76 -18.06
C LEU A 366 -8.90 -9.27 -18.16
N LYS A 367 -9.94 -9.78 -18.79
CA LYS A 367 -10.05 -11.19 -19.20
C LYS A 367 -9.71 -11.31 -20.66
N ILE A 368 -8.77 -12.18 -20.98
CA ILE A 368 -8.26 -12.35 -22.33
C ILE A 368 -8.72 -13.70 -22.87
N LYS A 369 -9.19 -13.70 -24.12
CA LYS A 369 -9.54 -14.95 -24.79
C LYS A 369 -8.25 -15.76 -25.03
N PRO A 370 -8.30 -17.10 -24.88
CA PRO A 370 -7.18 -17.95 -25.26
C PRO A 370 -6.84 -17.68 -26.72
N LYS A 371 -5.55 -17.61 -27.07
CA LYS A 371 -5.14 -17.72 -28.48
C LYS A 371 -5.55 -19.12 -28.91
N THR A 372 -6.66 -19.24 -29.65
CA THR A 372 -7.03 -20.49 -30.32
C THR A 372 -5.84 -20.92 -31.16
N GLY A 373 -5.18 -22.01 -30.78
CA GLY A 373 -4.06 -22.56 -31.53
C GLY A 373 -4.50 -22.86 -32.96
N ILE A 374 -3.69 -22.42 -33.92
CA ILE A 374 -3.72 -22.90 -35.30
C ILE A 374 -2.88 -24.18 -35.36
#